data_AF-A0AAE2XSR4-F1
#
_entry.id   AF-A0AAE2XSR4-F1
#
_cell.length_a   1.000
_cell.length_b   1.000
_cell.length_c   1.000
_cell.angle_alpha   90.00
_cell.angle_beta   90.00
_cell.angle_gamma   90.00
#
_symmetry.space_group_name_H-M   'P 1'
#
loop_
_entity.id
_entity.type
_entity.pdbx_description
1 polymer ?
#
loop_
_entity_poly.entity_id
_entity_poly.type
_entity_poly.pdbx_seq_one_letter_code
_entity_poly.pdbx_strand_id
1 'polypeptide(L)'
;MAFLREEDLEETCALAEQAARKYIFSRCRKKDVQRLNVVVSSSVEEEIIFNVEVDLEVSSLARVDVNELVEKAIDVAMEKIDERLREVAKRAENSAEVPREKEHKGSSNLSSER
;
A
#
# COMPACT_ATOMS: atom_id res chain seq x y z
N MET A 1 -2.30 -4.24 -18.81
CA MET A 1 -1.43 -3.79 -17.70
C MET A 1 -2.32 -3.11 -16.68
N ALA A 2 -2.33 -3.59 -15.44
CA ALA A 2 -3.10 -2.95 -14.37
C ALA A 2 -2.43 -1.62 -14.05
N PHE A 3 -3.10 -0.50 -14.34
CA PHE A 3 -2.64 0.82 -13.92
C PHE A 3 -2.98 0.99 -12.44
N LEU A 4 -1.97 0.92 -11.57
CA LEU A 4 -2.10 1.47 -10.21
C LEU A 4 -2.06 2.98 -10.31
N ARG A 5 -2.94 3.66 -9.57
CA ARG A 5 -2.90 5.11 -9.49
C ARG A 5 -1.70 5.50 -8.63
N GLU A 6 -1.11 6.66 -8.90
CA GLU A 6 0.01 7.20 -8.11
C GLU A 6 -0.34 7.25 -6.61
N GLU A 7 -1.57 7.66 -6.28
CA GLU A 7 -2.10 7.63 -4.91
C GLU A 7 -2.07 6.23 -4.28
N ASP A 8 -2.38 5.17 -5.05
CA ASP A 8 -2.35 3.80 -4.54
C ASP A 8 -0.90 3.36 -4.28
N LEU A 9 0.07 3.82 -5.08
CA LEU A 9 1.50 3.56 -4.88
C LEU A 9 2.04 4.28 -3.64
N GLU A 10 1.75 5.58 -3.51
CA GLU A 10 2.16 6.38 -2.35
C GLU A 10 1.58 5.82 -1.04
N GLU A 11 0.29 5.46 -1.04
CA GLU A 11 -0.37 4.85 0.11
C GLU A 11 0.27 3.50 0.45
N THR A 12 0.62 2.70 -0.56
CA THR A 12 1.30 1.40 -0.36
C THR A 12 2.65 1.59 0.31
N CYS A 13 3.47 2.53 -0.18
CA CYS A 13 4.76 2.85 0.43
C CYS A 13 4.62 3.30 1.89
N ALA A 14 3.67 4.20 2.17
CA ALA A 14 3.44 4.72 3.52
C ALA A 14 2.98 3.61 4.50
N LEU A 15 2.09 2.72 4.06
CA LEU A 15 1.64 1.59 4.87
C LEU A 15 2.76 0.60 5.17
N ALA A 16 3.60 0.30 4.17
CA ALA A 16 4.75 -0.59 4.31
C ALA A 16 5.81 -0.02 5.26
N GLU A 17 6.17 1.27 5.09
CA GLU A 17 7.08 1.97 5.99
C GLU A 17 6.57 1.92 7.44
N GLN A 18 5.28 2.20 7.63
CA GLN A 18 4.66 2.15 8.94
C GLN A 18 4.66 0.75 9.54
N ALA A 19 4.44 -0.29 8.74
CA ALA A 19 4.47 -1.68 9.18
C ALA A 19 5.86 -2.08 9.68
N ALA A 20 6.92 -1.78 8.93
CA ALA A 20 8.31 -1.99 9.35
C ALA A 20 8.63 -1.25 10.66
N ARG A 21 8.29 0.04 10.76
CA ARG A 21 8.52 0.83 11.99
C ARG A 21 7.79 0.22 13.20
N LYS A 22 6.52 -0.17 13.03
CA LYS A 22 5.73 -0.82 14.09
C LYS A 22 6.38 -2.13 14.54
N TYR A 23 6.86 -2.93 13.59
CA TYR A 23 7.56 -4.17 13.89
C TYR A 23 8.82 -3.92 14.72
N ILE A 24 9.67 -2.99 14.29
CA ILE A 24 10.91 -2.63 15.00
C ILE A 24 10.61 -2.21 16.45
N PHE A 25 9.66 -1.30 16.66
CA PHE A 25 9.31 -0.83 18.00
C PHE A 25 8.55 -1.86 18.87
N SER A 26 8.00 -2.92 18.26
CA SER A 26 7.43 -4.04 19.02
C SER A 26 8.51 -4.95 19.63
N ARG A 27 9.73 -4.95 19.07
CA ARG A 27 10.85 -5.80 19.48
C ARG A 27 11.98 -5.04 20.16
N CYS A 28 12.16 -3.77 19.82
CA CYS A 28 13.17 -2.88 20.39
C CYS A 28 12.51 -1.69 21.08
N ARG A 29 12.98 -1.34 22.29
CA ARG A 29 12.41 -0.21 23.03
C ARG A 29 12.85 1.09 22.38
N LYS A 30 11.97 2.07 22.30
CA LYS A 30 12.27 3.39 21.72
C LYS A 30 13.54 4.04 22.28
N LYS A 31 13.78 3.90 23.59
CA LYS A 31 14.97 4.46 24.27
C LYS A 31 16.30 3.81 23.87
N ASP A 32 16.25 2.59 23.34
CA ASP A 32 17.43 1.82 22.96
C ASP A 32 17.78 2.06 21.48
N VAL A 33 16.89 2.71 20.70
CA VAL A 33 17.12 3.10 19.30
C VAL A 33 17.84 4.44 19.25
N GLN A 34 19.01 4.45 18.62
CA GLN A 34 19.81 5.66 18.41
C GLN A 34 19.49 6.32 17.07
N ARG A 35 19.28 5.50 16.03
CA ARG A 35 18.86 5.93 14.69
C ARG A 35 17.92 4.90 14.10
N LEU A 36 16.87 5.38 13.45
CA LEU A 36 16.01 4.54 12.63
C LEU A 36 15.60 5.34 11.39
N ASN A 37 16.01 4.85 10.23
CA ASN A 37 15.53 5.29 8.94
C ASN A 37 14.87 4.10 8.23
N VAL A 38 13.64 4.29 7.77
CA VAL A 38 12.92 3.32 6.95
C VAL A 38 12.47 4.07 5.72
N VAL A 39 12.88 3.59 4.56
CA VAL A 39 12.54 4.19 3.27
C VAL A 39 11.87 3.10 2.44
N VAL A 40 10.67 3.41 1.97
CA VAL A 40 9.98 2.59 0.97
C VAL A 40 9.75 3.46 -0.25
N SER A 41 10.24 3.01 -1.40
CA SER A 41 10.08 3.71 -2.67
C SER A 41 9.47 2.79 -3.71
N SER A 42 8.78 3.39 -4.67
CA SER A 42 8.28 2.69 -5.84
C SER A 42 8.84 3.33 -7.10
N SER A 43 9.04 2.54 -8.14
CA SER A 43 9.43 3.01 -9.47
C SER A 43 8.59 2.29 -10.50
N VAL A 44 8.06 3.05 -11.45
CA VAL A 44 7.21 2.53 -12.53
C VAL A 44 8.01 2.66 -13.82
N GLU A 45 8.56 1.54 -14.28
CA GLU A 45 9.19 1.42 -15.59
C GLU A 45 8.36 0.48 -16.47
N GLU A 46 8.91 -0.65 -16.91
CA GLU A 46 8.15 -1.74 -17.56
C GLU A 46 7.28 -2.51 -16.55
N GLU A 47 7.77 -2.57 -15.30
CA GLU A 47 7.12 -3.17 -14.15
C GLU A 47 7.14 -2.20 -12.98
N ILE A 48 6.29 -2.47 -11.97
CA ILE A 48 6.26 -1.70 -10.73
C ILE A 48 7.22 -2.37 -9.75
N ILE A 49 8.28 -1.67 -9.40
CA ILE A 49 9.31 -2.14 -8.47
C ILE A 49 9.15 -1.40 -7.15
N PHE A 50 9.11 -2.15 -6.04
CA PHE A 50 9.17 -1.59 -4.69
C PHE A 50 10.52 -1.90 -4.07
N ASN A 51 11.15 -0.89 -3.47
CA ASN A 51 12.38 -1.04 -2.71
C ASN A 51 12.13 -0.67 -1.24
N VAL A 52 12.64 -1.50 -0.35
CA VAL A 52 12.56 -1.30 1.10
C VAL A 52 13.97 -1.25 1.66
N GLU A 53 14.32 -0.12 2.28
CA GLU A 53 15.60 0.09 2.94
C GLU A 53 15.36 0.40 4.42
N VAL A 54 16.10 -0.30 5.29
CA VAL A 54 16.03 -0.12 6.75
C VAL A 54 17.44 0.06 7.28
N ASP A 55 17.69 1.23 7.87
CA ASP A 55 18.90 1.55 8.61
C ASP A 55 18.54 1.71 10.09
N LEU A 56 19.10 0.84 10.93
CA LEU A 56 18.81 0.77 12.35
C LEU A 56 20.11 0.75 13.16
N GLU A 57 20.28 1.77 13.99
CA GLU A 57 21.34 1.85 14.98
C GLU A 57 20.73 1.77 16.38
N VAL A 58 21.23 0.85 17.20
CA VAL A 58 20.77 0.66 18.58
C VAL A 58 21.93 0.81 19.55
N SER A 59 21.61 1.16 20.79
CA SER A 59 22.61 1.20 21.86
C SER A 59 23.24 -0.17 22.09
N SER A 60 24.52 -0.20 22.46
CA SER A 60 25.23 -1.42 22.82
C SER A 60 24.65 -2.18 24.02
N LEU A 61 23.76 -1.55 24.79
CA LEU A 61 23.02 -2.16 25.89
C LEU A 61 21.73 -2.86 25.44
N ALA A 62 21.32 -2.67 24.19
CA ALA A 62 20.17 -3.36 23.61
C ALA A 62 20.50 -4.85 23.45
N ARG A 63 19.60 -5.70 23.97
CA ARG A 63 19.71 -7.16 23.81
C ARG A 63 18.87 -7.63 22.64
N VAL A 64 19.17 -7.13 21.44
CA VAL A 64 18.49 -7.48 20.19
C VAL A 64 19.53 -7.80 19.13
N ASP A 65 19.24 -8.77 18.27
CA ASP A 65 20.00 -8.97 17.04
C ASP A 65 19.50 -7.94 16.01
N VAL A 66 20.37 -6.99 15.64
CA VAL A 66 20.00 -5.90 14.72
C VAL A 66 19.77 -6.44 13.32
N ASN A 67 20.58 -7.38 12.84
CA ASN A 67 20.46 -7.90 11.49
C ASN A 67 19.16 -8.67 11.34
N GLU A 68 18.86 -9.56 12.28
CA GLU A 68 17.59 -10.32 12.29
C GLU A 68 16.38 -9.39 12.40
N LEU A 69 16.49 -8.32 13.21
CA LEU A 69 15.41 -7.35 13.37
C LEU A 69 15.15 -6.54 12.09
N VAL A 70 16.22 -6.16 11.38
CA VAL A 70 16.15 -5.45 10.09
C VAL A 70 15.56 -6.33 9.01
N GLU A 71 16.07 -7.56 8.84
CA GLU A 71 15.56 -8.51 7.85
C GLU A 71 14.06 -8.75 8.02
N LYS A 72 13.62 -9.01 9.26
CA LYS A 72 12.19 -9.22 9.53
C LYS A 72 11.34 -7.96 9.36
N ALA A 73 11.91 -6.78 9.59
CA ALA A 73 11.19 -5.53 9.32
C ALA A 73 10.98 -5.33 7.82
N ILE A 74 11.96 -5.71 6.98
CA ILE A 74 11.85 -5.71 5.52
C ILE A 74 10.77 -6.71 5.09
N ASP A 75 10.79 -7.94 5.59
CA ASP A 75 9.78 -8.96 5.28
C ASP A 75 8.36 -8.47 5.58
N VAL A 76 8.16 -7.84 6.74
CA VAL A 76 6.86 -7.29 7.14
C VAL A 76 6.41 -6.14 6.22
N ALA A 77 7.35 -5.30 5.76
CA ALA A 77 7.02 -4.27 4.78
C ALA A 77 6.61 -4.89 3.44
N MET A 78 7.35 -5.89 2.95
CA MET A 78 7.05 -6.59 1.70
C MET A 78 5.71 -7.32 1.76
N GLU A 79 5.39 -7.99 2.87
CA GLU A 79 4.08 -8.61 3.08
C GLU A 79 2.96 -7.56 3.01
N LYS A 80 3.18 -6.39 3.62
CA LYS A 80 2.20 -5.30 3.57
C LYS A 80 2.00 -4.74 2.16
N ILE A 81 3.06 -4.66 1.37
CA ILE A 81 3.00 -4.28 -0.05
C ILE A 81 2.16 -5.30 -0.81
N ASP A 82 2.46 -6.60 -0.68
CA ASP A 82 1.73 -7.68 -1.34
C ASP A 82 0.23 -7.68 -0.99
N GLU A 83 -0.11 -7.53 0.29
CA GLU A 83 -1.49 -7.39 0.75
C GLU A 83 -2.18 -6.23 0.05
N ARG A 84 -1.55 -5.06 0.02
CA ARG A 84 -2.13 -3.85 -0.55
C ARG A 84 -2.34 -3.99 -2.06
N LEU A 85 -1.37 -4.54 -2.78
CA LEU A 85 -1.47 -4.78 -4.21
C LEU A 85 -2.62 -5.74 -4.55
N ARG A 86 -2.82 -6.80 -3.75
CA ARG A 86 -3.95 -7.72 -3.91
C ARG A 86 -5.30 -7.03 -3.67
N GLU A 87 -5.39 -6.13 -2.70
CA GLU A 87 -6.59 -5.34 -2.45
C GLU A 87 -6.91 -4.40 -3.61
N VAL A 88 -5.90 -3.70 -4.15
CA VAL A 88 -6.09 -2.78 -5.27
C VAL A 88 -6.49 -3.55 -6.53
N ALA A 89 -5.90 -4.71 -6.80
CA ALA A 89 -6.29 -5.58 -7.91
C ALA A 89 -7.77 -5.99 -7.82
N LYS A 90 -8.24 -6.42 -6.64
CA LYS A 90 -9.66 -6.75 -6.42
C LYS A 90 -10.59 -5.54 -6.61
N ARG A 91 -10.18 -4.35 -6.18
CA ARG A 91 -10.95 -3.12 -6.38
C ARG A 91 -11.08 -2.77 -7.86
N ALA A 92 -9.99 -2.93 -8.62
CA ALA A 92 -10.00 -2.69 -10.06
C ALA A 92 -10.96 -3.64 -10.80
N GLU A 93 -11.00 -4.93 -10.42
CA GLU A 93 -11.92 -5.93 -11.00
C GLU A 93 -13.39 -5.57 -10.74
N ASN A 94 -13.72 -5.14 -9.52
CA ASN A 94 -15.10 -4.76 -9.14
C ASN A 94 -15.58 -3.45 -9.79
N SER A 95 -14.68 -2.66 -10.37
CA SER A 95 -15.00 -1.38 -11.03
C SER A 95 -15.40 -1.56 -12.51
N ALA A 96 -15.26 -2.77 -13.06
CA ALA A 96 -15.51 -3.07 -14.47
C ALA A 96 -16.94 -3.58 -14.79
N GLU A 97 -17.85 -3.64 -13.80
CA GLU A 97 -19.28 -3.85 -14.07
C GLU A 97 -19.92 -2.55 -14.58
N VAL A 98 -20.16 -2.51 -15.90
CA VAL A 98 -20.62 -1.38 -16.71
C VAL A 98 -21.98 -0.79 -16.26
N PRO A 99 -22.21 0.54 -16.43
CA PRO A 99 -23.46 1.22 -16.10
C PRO A 99 -24.62 0.72 -16.98
N ARG A 100 -25.77 0.41 -16.38
CA ARG A 100 -27.00 0.20 -17.17
C ARG A 100 -27.53 1.55 -17.62
N GLU A 101 -27.10 1.98 -18.80
CA GLU A 101 -27.91 2.85 -19.66
C GLU A 101 -29.32 2.25 -19.76
N LYS A 102 -30.32 3.05 -19.42
CA LYS A 102 -31.68 2.83 -19.91
C LYS A 102 -32.07 4.01 -20.78
N GLU A 103 -31.60 4.00 -22.02
CA GLU A 103 -32.37 4.59 -23.11
C GLU A 103 -33.15 3.49 -23.82
N HIS A 104 -34.49 3.52 -23.71
CA HIS A 104 -35.36 3.16 -24.83
C HIS A 104 -36.69 3.93 -24.74
N LYS A 105 -36.74 4.98 -25.58
CA LYS A 105 -37.81 5.31 -26.54
C LYS A 105 -39.26 5.26 -26.08
N GLY A 106 -39.84 6.46 -25.99
CA GLY A 106 -41.01 6.87 -26.75
C GLY A 106 -42.26 5.99 -26.71
N SER A 107 -43.29 6.47 -26.01
CA SER A 107 -44.66 6.41 -26.53
C SER A 107 -45.39 7.67 -26.07
N SER A 108 -45.73 8.47 -27.07
CA SER A 108 -46.75 9.49 -27.11
C SER A 108 -48.00 9.14 -26.30
N ASN A 109 -48.64 10.15 -25.69
CA ASN A 109 -50.06 10.41 -25.95
C ASN A 109 -50.40 11.88 -25.70
N LEU A 110 -50.92 12.50 -26.77
CA LEU A 110 -51.77 13.69 -26.73
C LEU A 110 -52.98 13.43 -25.82
N SER A 111 -53.40 14.47 -25.10
CA SER A 111 -54.79 14.87 -24.76
C SER A 111 -54.67 15.90 -23.63
N SER A 112 -55.28 17.08 -23.63
CA SER A 112 -56.13 17.83 -24.55
C SER A 112 -56.16 19.25 -23.97
N GLU A 113 -56.27 20.25 -24.84
CA GLU A 113 -56.66 21.61 -24.50
C GLU A 113 -57.95 21.62 -23.66
N ARG A 114 -57.97 22.40 -22.58
CA ARG A 114 -58.92 23.50 -22.31
C ARG A 114 -58.70 24.12 -20.92
#